data_AF-A0A8J4SGV6-F1
#
_entry.id   AF-A0A8J4SGV6-F1
#
_cell.length_a   1.000
_cell.length_b   1.000
_cell.length_c   1.000
_cell.angle_alpha   90.00
_cell.angle_beta   90.00
_cell.angle_gamma   90.00
#
_symmetry.space_group_name_H-M   'P 1'
#
loop_
_entity.id
_entity.type
_entity.pdbx_description
1 polymer ?
#
loop_
_entity_poly.entity_id
_entity_poly.type
_entity_poly.pdbx_seq_one_letter_code
_entity_poly.pdbx_strand_id
1 'polypeptide(L)'
;MAPTAGTRLRFKNAHVKKPHQAKKVPSLKNRIRGLERFLMRGGIQDSTRRAKKAELEQLKEEHEKKDQVATQKKNAEKYKRPRFFERVKVMRKLRQTKTLIEKAADKAERAKHEKKFQTYREEMKYIYYYPKTEPYLSLFPSAPHSGEQQKRQKEIRAEALARFEKEQPTDAFHRFCFNDDKEKGESSAATNATRPAVELLLKKPTKEM
;
A
#
# COMPACT_ATOMS: atom_id res chain seq x y z
N MET A 1 16.96 -5.12 66.26
CA MET A 1 18.03 -4.22 65.76
C MET A 1 17.86 -4.06 64.26
N ALA A 2 17.69 -2.84 63.76
CA ALA A 2 17.51 -2.58 62.32
C ALA A 2 18.87 -2.63 61.59
N PRO A 3 18.94 -3.15 60.35
CA PRO A 3 20.20 -3.25 59.63
C PRO A 3 20.74 -1.86 59.27
N THR A 4 22.05 -1.66 59.53
CA THR A 4 22.78 -0.42 59.28
C THR A 4 22.94 -0.10 57.79
N ALA A 5 23.00 1.18 57.44
CA ALA A 5 22.89 1.70 56.07
C ALA A 5 23.84 1.05 55.03
N GLY A 6 24.98 0.49 55.47
CA GLY A 6 25.95 -0.18 54.61
C GLY A 6 25.49 -1.53 54.03
N THR A 7 24.67 -2.30 54.74
CA THR A 7 24.12 -3.57 54.22
C THR A 7 23.01 -3.32 53.18
N ARG A 8 22.25 -2.23 53.31
CA ARG A 8 21.25 -1.81 52.32
C ARG A 8 21.84 -1.41 50.97
N LEU A 9 23.09 -0.92 50.91
CA LEU A 9 23.74 -0.57 49.64
C LEU A 9 24.25 -1.79 48.88
N ARG A 10 24.68 -2.87 49.54
CA ARG A 10 25.17 -4.08 48.84
C ARG A 10 24.06 -4.83 48.10
N PHE A 11 22.81 -4.76 48.57
CA PHE A 11 21.66 -5.35 47.87
C PHE A 11 21.14 -4.51 46.69
N LYS A 12 21.50 -3.22 46.58
CA LYS A 12 21.10 -2.37 45.44
C LYS A 12 21.94 -2.64 44.18
N ASN A 13 23.16 -3.16 44.34
CA ASN A 13 24.06 -3.50 43.24
C ASN A 13 24.23 -5.02 43.04
N ALA A 14 23.38 -5.84 43.66
CA ALA A 14 23.23 -7.22 43.23
C ALA A 14 22.61 -7.15 41.83
N HIS A 15 23.42 -7.33 40.80
CA HIS A 15 22.95 -7.47 39.42
C HIS A 15 21.91 -8.58 39.40
N VAL A 16 20.63 -8.20 39.44
CA VAL A 16 19.50 -9.05 39.11
C VAL A 16 19.85 -9.59 37.73
N LYS A 17 20.21 -10.87 37.65
CA LYS A 17 20.51 -11.54 36.39
C LYS A 17 19.31 -11.25 35.50
N LYS A 18 19.50 -10.41 34.48
CA LYS A 18 18.42 -10.04 33.55
C LYS A 18 17.76 -11.35 33.10
N PRO A 19 16.41 -11.46 33.13
CA PRO A 19 15.74 -12.68 32.72
C PRO A 19 16.29 -13.06 31.35
N HIS A 20 16.74 -14.32 31.23
CA HIS A 20 17.44 -14.86 30.06
C HIS A 20 16.76 -14.34 28.79
N GLN A 21 17.35 -13.32 28.14
CA GLN A 21 16.67 -12.66 27.03
C GLN A 21 16.40 -13.72 25.96
N ALA A 22 15.13 -13.89 25.60
CA ALA A 22 14.76 -14.81 24.54
C ALA A 22 15.62 -14.51 23.31
N LYS A 23 16.25 -15.53 22.73
CA LYS A 23 17.16 -15.37 21.60
C LYS A 23 16.41 -14.63 20.49
N LYS A 24 16.91 -13.45 20.11
CA LYS A 24 16.30 -12.63 19.06
C LYS A 24 16.31 -13.40 17.74
N VAL A 25 15.15 -13.52 17.10
CA VAL A 25 15.06 -14.11 15.76
C VAL A 25 15.94 -13.27 14.83
N PRO A 26 16.89 -13.88 14.09
CA PRO A 26 17.77 -13.13 13.20
C PRO A 26 16.94 -12.46 12.08
N SER A 27 17.36 -11.25 11.71
CA SER A 27 16.78 -10.53 10.56
C SER A 27 16.84 -11.38 9.28
N LEU A 28 15.89 -11.19 8.37
CA LEU A 28 15.85 -11.92 7.09
C LEU A 28 17.18 -11.83 6.32
N LYS A 29 17.81 -10.65 6.26
CA LYS A 29 19.12 -10.47 5.61
C LYS A 29 20.20 -11.35 6.26
N ASN A 30 20.15 -11.52 7.58
CA ASN A 30 21.10 -12.37 8.30
C ASN A 30 20.79 -13.86 8.08
N ARG A 31 19.52 -14.24 7.97
CA ARG A 31 19.11 -15.61 7.61
C ARG A 31 19.58 -15.97 6.21
N ILE A 32 19.38 -15.10 5.22
CA ILE A 32 19.85 -15.27 3.83
C ILE A 32 21.37 -15.43 3.81
N ARG A 33 22.12 -14.48 4.37
CA ARG A 33 23.60 -14.55 4.42
C ARG A 33 24.10 -15.78 5.17
N GLY A 34 23.41 -16.18 6.23
CA GLY A 34 23.73 -17.38 7.01
C GLY A 34 23.60 -18.64 6.17
N LEU A 35 22.49 -18.78 5.43
CA LEU A 35 22.26 -19.90 4.52
C LEU A 35 23.20 -19.87 3.30
N GLU A 36 23.50 -18.71 2.73
CA GLU A 36 24.48 -18.55 1.66
C GLU A 36 25.85 -19.04 2.12
N ARG A 37 26.33 -18.56 3.27
CA ARG A 37 27.61 -19.01 3.85
C ARG A 37 27.61 -20.50 4.19
N PHE A 38 26.48 -21.02 4.69
CA PHE A 38 26.33 -22.45 4.98
C PHE A 38 26.45 -23.30 3.70
N LEU A 39 25.80 -22.88 2.62
CA LEU A 39 25.89 -23.54 1.31
C LEU A 39 27.30 -23.43 0.70
N MET A 40 27.99 -22.31 0.89
CA MET A 40 29.36 -22.11 0.42
C MET A 40 30.41 -22.96 1.16
N ARG A 41 30.20 -23.25 2.44
CA ARG A 41 31.14 -24.04 3.26
C ARG A 41 31.27 -25.49 2.81
N GLY A 42 30.27 -26.03 2.11
CA GLY A 42 30.29 -27.41 1.60
C GLY A 42 30.19 -28.47 2.73
N GLY A 43 30.50 -29.74 2.38
CA GLY A 43 30.45 -30.86 3.34
C GLY A 43 29.05 -31.38 3.67
N ILE A 44 28.07 -31.12 2.80
CA ILE A 44 26.65 -31.43 3.03
C ILE A 44 26.15 -32.40 1.97
N GLN A 45 25.34 -33.37 2.40
CA GLN A 45 24.58 -34.31 1.55
C GLN A 45 23.74 -33.58 0.50
N ASP A 46 23.61 -34.17 -0.69
CA ASP A 46 22.94 -33.51 -1.83
C ASP A 46 21.45 -33.23 -1.58
N SER A 47 20.76 -34.11 -0.86
CA SER A 47 19.36 -33.93 -0.44
C SER A 47 19.20 -32.66 0.42
N THR A 48 20.02 -32.54 1.46
CA THR A 48 20.03 -31.39 2.37
C THR A 48 20.45 -30.11 1.64
N ARG A 49 21.39 -30.19 0.69
CA ARG A 49 21.79 -29.04 -0.13
C ARG A 49 20.64 -28.51 -0.98
N ARG A 50 19.86 -29.39 -1.63
CA ARG A 50 18.67 -29.00 -2.41
C ARG A 50 17.63 -28.33 -1.52
N ALA A 51 17.33 -28.91 -0.36
CA ALA A 51 16.38 -28.32 0.59
C ALA A 51 16.81 -26.92 1.06
N LYS A 52 18.09 -26.72 1.36
CA LYS A 52 18.63 -25.41 1.79
C LYS A 52 18.69 -24.37 0.67
N LYS A 53 18.87 -24.79 -0.58
CA LYS A 53 18.75 -23.88 -1.74
C LYS A 53 17.31 -23.40 -1.93
N ALA A 54 16.33 -24.30 -1.82
CA ALA A 54 14.92 -23.93 -1.88
C ALA A 54 14.53 -22.99 -0.74
N GLU A 55 15.00 -23.25 0.49
CA GLU A 55 14.80 -22.36 1.64
C GLU A 55 15.40 -20.96 1.39
N LEU A 56 16.60 -20.90 0.80
CA LEU A 56 17.25 -19.64 0.46
C LEU A 56 16.47 -18.86 -0.60
N GLU A 57 15.95 -19.52 -1.62
CA GLU A 57 15.13 -18.91 -2.67
C GLU A 57 13.84 -18.30 -2.08
N GLN A 58 13.13 -19.07 -1.24
CA GLN A 58 11.95 -18.59 -0.53
C GLN A 58 12.25 -17.35 0.33
N LEU A 59 13.37 -17.35 1.06
CA LEU A 59 13.77 -16.20 1.87
C LEU A 59 14.15 -14.98 1.03
N LYS A 60 14.73 -15.18 -0.17
CA LYS A 60 15.01 -14.10 -1.12
C LYS A 60 13.73 -13.49 -1.65
N GLU A 61 12.76 -14.31 -2.05
CA GLU A 61 11.44 -13.81 -2.46
C GLU A 61 10.74 -13.04 -1.34
N GLU A 62 10.78 -13.54 -0.10
CA GLU A 62 10.18 -12.85 1.05
C GLU A 62 10.86 -11.50 1.27
N HIS A 63 12.18 -11.45 1.11
CA HIS A 63 12.95 -10.22 1.23
C HIS A 63 12.59 -9.21 0.13
N GLU A 64 12.50 -9.64 -1.13
CA GLU A 64 12.09 -8.78 -2.24
C GLU A 64 10.67 -8.23 -2.05
N LYS A 65 9.72 -9.07 -1.63
CA LYS A 65 8.35 -8.64 -1.31
C LYS A 65 8.37 -7.57 -0.21
N LYS A 66 9.18 -7.75 0.84
CA LYS A 66 9.32 -6.78 1.93
C LYS A 66 9.98 -5.47 1.47
N ASP A 67 10.99 -5.55 0.62
CA ASP A 67 11.64 -4.38 0.05
C ASP A 67 10.69 -3.59 -0.86
N GLN A 68 9.90 -4.27 -1.69
CA GLN A 68 8.85 -3.65 -2.51
C GLN A 68 7.78 -2.96 -1.64
N VAL A 69 7.32 -3.59 -0.56
CA VAL A 69 6.38 -2.96 0.37
C VAL A 69 7.02 -1.75 1.05
N ALA A 70 8.30 -1.81 1.40
CA ALA A 70 9.02 -0.70 2.00
C ALA A 70 9.19 0.48 1.03
N THR A 71 9.51 0.23 -0.25
CA THR A 71 9.59 1.29 -1.27
C THR A 71 8.23 1.91 -1.54
N GLN A 72 7.17 1.10 -1.62
CA GLN A 72 5.79 1.59 -1.76
C GLN A 72 5.38 2.49 -0.59
N LYS A 73 5.72 2.13 0.65
CA LYS A 73 5.44 2.96 1.84
C LYS A 73 6.19 4.29 1.79
N LYS A 74 7.50 4.24 1.48
CA LYS A 74 8.33 5.45 1.34
C LYS A 74 7.79 6.39 0.25
N ASN A 75 7.42 5.85 -0.91
CA ASN A 75 6.83 6.63 -2.00
C ASN A 75 5.47 7.19 -1.62
N ALA A 76 4.62 6.39 -0.97
CA ALA A 76 3.32 6.82 -0.50
C ALA A 76 3.45 8.02 0.46
N GLU A 77 4.35 7.97 1.44
CA GLU A 77 4.60 9.08 2.36
C GLU A 77 5.16 10.32 1.65
N LYS A 78 6.19 10.13 0.82
CA LYS A 78 6.87 11.22 0.09
C LYS A 78 5.92 11.96 -0.86
N TYR A 79 5.08 11.23 -1.59
CA TYR A 79 4.23 11.77 -2.64
C TYR A 79 2.76 11.93 -2.23
N LYS A 80 2.40 11.64 -0.96
CA LYS A 80 1.03 11.81 -0.43
C LYS A 80 0.49 13.21 -0.69
N ARG A 81 1.27 14.23 -0.31
CA ARG A 81 0.85 15.65 -0.41
C ARG A 81 0.74 16.12 -1.86
N PRO A 82 1.78 16.01 -2.72
CA PRO A 82 1.67 16.41 -4.13
C PRO A 82 0.51 15.72 -4.85
N ARG A 83 0.35 14.40 -4.66
CA ARG A 83 -0.74 13.64 -5.30
C ARG A 83 -2.12 14.09 -4.81
N PHE A 84 -2.25 14.41 -3.53
CA PHE A 84 -3.49 14.95 -2.97
C PHE A 84 -3.86 16.31 -3.59
N PHE A 85 -2.91 17.25 -3.68
CA PHE A 85 -3.18 18.56 -4.28
C PHE A 85 -3.54 18.47 -5.76
N GLU A 86 -2.88 17.59 -6.52
CA GLU A 86 -3.25 17.36 -7.91
C GLU A 86 -4.63 16.73 -8.05
N ARG A 87 -4.95 15.73 -7.22
CA ARG A 87 -6.30 15.15 -7.19
C ARG A 87 -7.37 16.21 -6.93
N VAL A 88 -7.16 17.07 -5.92
CA VAL A 88 -8.10 18.15 -5.59
C VAL A 88 -8.21 19.16 -6.74
N LYS A 89 -7.09 19.49 -7.39
CA LYS A 89 -7.08 20.40 -8.55
C LYS A 89 -7.86 19.82 -9.74
N VAL A 90 -7.64 18.55 -10.09
CA VAL A 90 -8.35 17.87 -11.18
C VAL A 90 -9.83 17.70 -10.82
N MET A 91 -10.16 17.32 -9.58
CA MET A 91 -11.54 17.24 -9.09
C MET A 91 -12.28 18.57 -9.27
N ARG A 92 -11.68 19.68 -8.83
CA ARG A 92 -12.28 21.01 -8.99
C ARG A 92 -12.52 21.33 -10.48
N LYS A 93 -11.53 21.05 -11.33
CA LYS A 93 -11.65 21.26 -12.78
C LYS A 93 -12.75 20.39 -13.41
N LEU A 94 -12.92 19.14 -12.98
CA LEU A 94 -14.02 18.28 -13.39
C LEU A 94 -15.38 18.86 -13.00
N ARG A 95 -15.53 19.31 -11.75
CA ARG A 95 -16.77 19.96 -11.27
C ARG A 95 -17.08 21.24 -12.06
N GLN A 96 -16.07 22.09 -12.28
CA GLN A 96 -16.21 23.33 -13.04
C GLN A 96 -16.56 23.08 -14.52
N THR A 97 -15.91 22.11 -15.16
CA THR A 97 -16.22 21.80 -16.57
C THR A 97 -17.61 21.18 -16.71
N LYS A 98 -18.04 20.35 -15.75
CA LYS A 98 -19.41 19.83 -15.73
C LYS A 98 -20.44 20.97 -15.65
N THR A 99 -20.29 21.92 -14.73
CA THR A 99 -21.23 23.05 -14.63
C THR A 99 -21.18 23.98 -15.84
N LEU A 100 -20.02 24.13 -16.49
CA LEU A 100 -19.91 24.89 -17.75
C LEU A 100 -20.62 24.18 -18.92
N ILE A 101 -20.54 22.85 -19.01
CA ILE A 101 -21.29 22.07 -20.00
C ILE A 101 -22.80 22.24 -19.80
N GLU A 102 -23.26 22.24 -18.55
CA GLU A 102 -24.68 22.43 -18.21
C GLU A 102 -25.18 23.85 -18.53
N LYS A 103 -24.33 24.88 -18.34
CA LYS A 103 -24.68 26.29 -18.59
C LYS A 103 -24.45 26.76 -20.03
N ALA A 104 -23.70 26.01 -20.83
CA ALA A 104 -23.38 26.40 -22.20
C ALA A 104 -24.62 26.36 -23.09
N ALA A 105 -25.00 27.52 -23.63
CA ALA A 105 -26.08 27.65 -24.60
C ALA A 105 -25.62 27.29 -26.03
N ASP A 106 -24.36 27.58 -26.36
CA ASP A 106 -23.79 27.30 -27.67
C ASP A 106 -23.20 25.87 -27.74
N LYS A 107 -23.48 25.18 -28.85
CA LYS A 107 -22.99 23.83 -29.14
C LYS A 107 -21.47 23.81 -29.29
N ALA A 108 -20.87 24.86 -29.87
CA ALA A 108 -19.43 24.90 -30.07
C ALA A 108 -18.67 25.06 -28.74
N GLU A 109 -19.20 25.89 -27.83
CA GLU A 109 -18.65 26.02 -26.46
C GLU A 109 -18.81 24.73 -25.66
N ARG A 110 -20.00 24.11 -25.73
CA ARG A 110 -20.27 22.84 -25.07
C ARG A 110 -19.28 21.74 -25.49
N ALA A 111 -19.04 21.59 -26.79
CA ALA A 111 -18.07 20.62 -27.31
C ALA A 111 -16.63 20.90 -26.82
N LYS A 112 -16.23 22.17 -26.69
CA LYS A 112 -14.92 22.53 -26.11
C LYS A 112 -14.83 22.13 -24.64
N HIS A 113 -15.90 22.33 -23.87
CA HIS A 113 -15.93 21.94 -22.46
C HIS A 113 -15.96 20.42 -22.27
N GLU A 114 -16.66 19.68 -23.14
CA GLU A 114 -16.67 18.21 -23.14
C GLU A 114 -15.28 17.61 -23.42
N LYS A 115 -14.54 18.15 -24.40
CA LYS A 115 -13.14 17.75 -24.63
C LYS A 115 -12.28 17.97 -23.39
N LYS A 116 -12.39 19.15 -22.75
CA LYS A 116 -11.68 19.43 -21.49
C LYS A 116 -12.09 18.46 -20.38
N PHE A 117 -13.37 18.14 -20.27
CA PHE A 117 -13.87 17.18 -19.29
C PHE A 117 -13.25 15.79 -19.49
N GLN A 118 -13.16 15.32 -20.73
CA GLN A 118 -12.48 14.05 -21.06
C GLN A 118 -11.00 14.08 -20.68
N THR A 119 -10.28 15.16 -21.00
CA THR A 119 -8.86 15.30 -20.61
C THR A 119 -8.66 15.25 -19.09
N TYR A 120 -9.52 15.92 -18.31
CA TYR A 120 -9.44 15.89 -16.86
C TYR A 120 -9.84 14.52 -16.27
N ARG A 121 -10.70 13.77 -16.97
CA ARG A 121 -11.04 12.40 -16.58
C ARG A 121 -9.85 11.46 -16.77
N GLU A 122 -9.09 11.61 -17.85
CA GLU A 122 -7.84 10.87 -18.09
C GLU A 122 -6.76 11.22 -17.06
N GLU A 123 -6.59 12.51 -16.75
CA GLU A 123 -5.71 12.96 -15.67
C GLU A 123 -6.09 12.34 -14.33
N MET A 124 -7.38 12.23 -14.02
CA MET A 124 -7.85 11.58 -12.80
C MET A 124 -7.56 10.07 -12.78
N LYS A 125 -7.71 9.38 -13.93
CA LYS A 125 -7.32 7.96 -14.08
C LYS A 125 -5.83 7.78 -13.81
N TYR A 126 -4.99 8.67 -14.35
CA TYR A 126 -3.55 8.65 -14.10
C TYR A 126 -3.22 8.75 -12.60
N ILE A 127 -3.87 9.68 -11.87
CA ILE A 127 -3.65 9.84 -10.42
C ILE A 127 -4.09 8.58 -9.66
N TYR A 128 -5.22 7.98 -10.04
CA TYR A 128 -5.81 6.81 -9.36
C TYR A 128 -4.97 5.54 -9.53
N TYR A 129 -4.55 5.22 -10.76
CA TYR A 129 -3.78 4.01 -11.07
C TYR A 129 -2.28 4.16 -11.01
N TYR A 130 -1.78 5.32 -10.57
CA TYR A 130 -0.34 5.55 -10.55
C TYR A 130 0.41 4.48 -9.74
N PRO A 131 1.44 3.83 -10.31
CA PRO A 131 2.17 2.74 -9.65
C PRO A 131 2.79 3.18 -8.33
N LYS A 132 2.59 2.38 -7.28
CA LYS A 132 3.09 2.71 -5.92
C LYS A 132 4.61 2.52 -5.80
N THR A 133 5.18 1.68 -6.66
CA THR A 133 6.62 1.35 -6.70
C THR A 133 7.46 2.47 -7.30
N GLU A 134 6.86 3.36 -8.10
CA GLU A 134 7.58 4.42 -8.81
C GLU A 134 7.43 5.79 -8.15
N PRO A 135 8.42 6.69 -8.33
CA PRO A 135 8.35 8.06 -7.84
C PRO A 135 7.34 8.89 -8.63
N TYR A 136 6.37 9.49 -7.94
CA TYR A 136 5.26 10.20 -8.58
C TYR A 136 5.72 11.33 -9.50
N LEU A 137 5.29 11.27 -10.76
CA LEU A 137 5.51 12.33 -11.75
C LEU A 137 4.29 13.27 -11.77
N SER A 138 4.51 14.50 -11.29
CA SER A 138 3.50 15.55 -11.18
C SER A 138 2.87 15.91 -12.54
N LEU A 139 1.54 16.06 -12.59
CA LEU A 139 0.82 16.56 -13.76
C LEU A 139 0.97 18.07 -13.94
N PHE A 140 1.10 18.81 -12.84
CA PHE A 140 1.20 20.27 -12.83
C PHE A 140 2.46 20.74 -12.11
N PRO A 141 3.66 20.41 -12.61
CA PRO A 141 4.89 20.81 -11.97
C PRO A 141 5.14 22.32 -12.17
N SER A 142 5.81 22.97 -11.23
CA SER A 142 6.18 24.39 -11.37
C SER A 142 7.28 24.60 -12.42
N ALA A 143 8.13 23.60 -12.62
CA ALA A 143 9.16 23.57 -13.65
C ALA A 143 8.91 22.37 -14.57
N PRO A 144 9.19 22.47 -15.88
CA PRO A 144 8.99 21.37 -16.80
C PRO A 144 9.85 20.16 -16.41
N HIS A 145 9.28 18.95 -16.55
CA HIS A 145 10.01 17.71 -16.34
C HIS A 145 11.12 17.52 -17.39
N SER A 146 12.16 16.77 -17.04
CA SER A 146 13.17 16.31 -18.00
C SER A 146 12.52 15.54 -19.16
N GLY A 147 13.11 15.55 -20.35
CA GLY A 147 12.59 14.83 -21.53
C GLY A 147 12.35 13.34 -21.26
N GLU A 148 13.20 12.70 -20.45
CA GLU A 148 13.03 11.29 -20.05
C GLU A 148 11.81 11.10 -19.13
N GLN A 149 11.64 11.99 -18.16
CA GLN A 149 10.49 11.98 -17.25
C GLN A 149 9.18 12.22 -18.00
N GLN A 150 9.17 13.05 -19.05
CA GLN A 150 8.01 13.25 -19.90
C GLN A 150 7.65 11.99 -20.68
N LYS A 151 8.63 11.26 -21.22
CA LYS A 151 8.41 9.96 -21.89
C LYS A 151 7.82 8.95 -20.91
N ARG A 152 8.43 8.81 -19.73
CA ARG A 152 7.94 7.91 -18.68
C ARG A 152 6.53 8.27 -18.21
N GLN A 153 6.22 9.57 -18.09
CA GLN A 153 4.88 10.03 -17.74
C GLN A 153 3.84 9.60 -18.78
N LYS A 154 4.17 9.64 -20.08
CA LYS A 154 3.26 9.19 -21.15
C LYS A 154 3.03 7.68 -21.09
N GLU A 155 4.07 6.89 -20.84
CA GLU A 155 3.97 5.43 -20.64
C GLU A 155 3.02 5.10 -19.49
N ILE A 156 3.23 5.73 -18.32
CA ILE A 156 2.38 5.49 -17.14
C ILE A 156 0.94 5.94 -17.38
N ARG A 157 0.72 7.02 -18.15
CA ARG A 157 -0.63 7.41 -18.57
C ARG A 157 -1.29 6.31 -19.39
N ALA A 158 -0.62 5.81 -20.42
CA ALA A 158 -1.16 4.74 -21.25
C ALA A 158 -1.48 3.47 -20.43
N GLU A 159 -0.58 3.10 -19.51
CA GLU A 159 -0.79 1.98 -18.59
C GLU A 159 -2.01 2.20 -17.67
N ALA A 160 -2.15 3.40 -17.11
CA ALA A 160 -3.29 3.76 -16.26
C ALA A 160 -4.63 3.69 -17.02
N LEU A 161 -4.67 4.11 -18.28
CA LEU A 161 -5.85 3.98 -19.13
C LEU A 161 -6.16 2.51 -19.40
N ALA A 162 -5.17 1.73 -19.83
CA ALA A 162 -5.34 0.29 -20.10
C ALA A 162 -5.78 -0.48 -18.86
N ARG A 163 -5.29 -0.09 -17.67
CA ARG A 163 -5.69 -0.70 -16.40
C ARG A 163 -7.11 -0.35 -16.01
N PHE A 164 -7.53 0.91 -16.19
CA PHE A 164 -8.92 1.31 -15.99
C PHE A 164 -9.88 0.54 -16.90
N GLU A 165 -9.49 0.34 -18.16
CA GLU A 165 -10.30 -0.40 -19.13
C GLU A 165 -10.45 -1.88 -18.79
N LYS A 166 -9.43 -2.48 -18.17
CA LYS A 166 -9.45 -3.88 -17.71
C LYS A 166 -10.26 -4.07 -16.44
N GLU A 167 -10.04 -3.23 -15.43
CA GLU A 167 -10.66 -3.41 -14.11
C GLU A 167 -12.10 -2.86 -14.06
N GLN A 168 -12.43 -1.88 -14.91
CA GLN A 168 -13.71 -1.14 -14.95
C GLN A 168 -14.33 -0.82 -13.57
N PRO A 169 -13.59 -0.37 -12.54
CA PRO A 169 -14.17 -0.14 -11.23
C PRO A 169 -14.83 1.24 -11.24
N THR A 170 -16.00 1.33 -11.89
CA THR A 170 -16.71 2.58 -12.10
C THR A 170 -17.06 3.20 -10.73
N ASP A 171 -17.65 2.42 -9.83
CA ASP A 171 -18.08 2.89 -8.51
C ASP A 171 -16.92 3.39 -7.63
N ALA A 172 -15.84 2.61 -7.54
CA ALA A 172 -14.68 3.00 -6.73
C ALA A 172 -13.98 4.23 -7.31
N PHE A 173 -13.91 4.33 -8.64
CA PHE A 173 -13.39 5.51 -9.33
C PHE A 173 -14.29 6.73 -9.12
N HIS A 174 -15.62 6.57 -9.18
CA HIS A 174 -16.58 7.64 -8.91
C HIS A 174 -16.43 8.19 -7.48
N ARG A 175 -16.37 7.30 -6.47
CA ARG A 175 -16.09 7.67 -5.07
C ARG A 175 -14.78 8.44 -4.96
N PHE A 176 -13.73 7.98 -5.65
CA PHE A 176 -12.45 8.68 -5.69
C PHE A 176 -12.50 10.05 -6.39
N CYS A 177 -13.32 10.19 -7.43
CA CYS A 177 -13.44 11.44 -8.18
C CYS A 177 -14.22 12.51 -7.41
N PHE A 178 -15.33 12.13 -6.77
CA PHE A 178 -16.29 13.10 -6.26
C PHE A 178 -16.38 13.15 -4.73
N ASN A 179 -15.76 12.20 -4.01
CA ASN A 179 -15.87 12.07 -2.55
C ASN A 179 -17.34 12.04 -2.09
N ASP A 180 -18.21 11.34 -2.82
CA ASP A 180 -19.66 11.34 -2.58
C ASP A 180 -20.09 10.69 -1.26
N ASP A 181 -19.16 10.07 -0.52
CA ASP A 181 -19.42 9.50 0.82
C ASP A 181 -19.78 10.57 1.89
N LYS A 182 -19.75 11.86 1.54
CA LYS A 182 -20.14 12.97 2.44
C LYS A 182 -21.62 13.37 2.35
N GLU A 183 -22.39 12.87 1.39
CA GLU A 183 -23.76 13.35 1.10
C GLU A 183 -24.88 12.36 1.49
N LYS A 184 -24.58 11.25 2.18
CA LYS A 184 -25.63 10.46 2.86
C LYS A 184 -25.16 9.93 4.20
N GLY A 185 -25.53 10.66 5.26
CA GLY A 185 -25.62 10.12 6.60
C GLY A 185 -26.80 9.15 6.74
N GLU A 186 -26.83 8.08 5.94
CA GLU A 186 -27.77 6.98 6.06
C GLU A 186 -27.26 5.74 5.30
N SER A 187 -27.41 4.57 5.94
CA SER A 187 -26.98 3.22 5.53
C SER A 187 -25.57 2.75 5.92
N SER A 188 -25.22 2.92 7.20
CA SER A 188 -24.46 1.91 7.95
C SER A 188 -25.28 0.62 8.23
N ALA A 189 -26.21 0.23 7.34
CA ALA A 189 -27.23 -0.79 7.60
C ALA A 189 -27.34 -1.91 6.54
N ALA A 190 -26.43 -2.02 5.57
CA ALA A 190 -26.56 -3.01 4.49
C ALA A 190 -25.27 -3.74 4.09
N THR A 191 -24.40 -4.09 5.05
CA THR A 191 -23.32 -5.09 4.81
C THR A 191 -23.22 -6.18 5.88
N ASN A 192 -24.34 -6.45 6.59
CA ASN A 192 -24.49 -7.65 7.43
C ASN A 192 -25.61 -8.58 6.91
N ALA A 193 -25.73 -8.74 5.59
CA ALA A 193 -26.72 -9.61 4.98
C ALA A 193 -26.12 -10.42 3.82
N THR A 194 -24.94 -11.02 4.02
CA THR A 194 -24.48 -12.18 3.24
C THR A 194 -23.30 -12.87 3.95
N ARG A 195 -23.57 -13.40 5.15
CA ARG A 195 -22.92 -14.63 5.61
C ARG A 195 -23.91 -15.75 5.35
N PRO A 196 -23.82 -16.48 4.22
CA PRO A 196 -24.69 -17.61 3.99
C PRO A 196 -24.33 -18.72 4.99
N ALA A 197 -25.24 -18.99 5.92
CA ALA A 197 -25.66 -20.32 6.33
C ALA A 197 -24.58 -21.42 6.57
N VAL A 198 -23.45 -21.11 7.21
CA VAL A 198 -22.49 -22.14 7.69
C VAL A 198 -22.33 -22.12 9.22
N GLU A 199 -22.89 -21.13 9.92
CA GLU A 199 -22.72 -20.95 11.37
C GLU A 199 -23.98 -21.30 12.20
N LEU A 200 -24.94 -22.03 11.60
CA LEU A 200 -26.15 -22.54 12.27
C LEU A 200 -26.25 -24.07 12.35
N LEU A 201 -25.15 -24.79 12.09
CA LEU A 201 -24.99 -26.18 12.53
C LEU A 201 -24.19 -26.22 13.84
N LEU A 202 -24.81 -25.58 14.84
CA LEU A 202 -24.48 -25.76 16.25
C LEU A 202 -24.67 -27.22 16.67
N LYS A 203 -23.75 -27.64 17.55
CA LYS A 203 -23.89 -28.59 18.68
C LYS A 203 -23.28 -29.99 18.47
N LYS A 204 -22.03 -30.08 18.92
CA LYS A 204 -21.58 -31.24 19.72
C LYS A 204 -22.38 -31.25 21.04
N PRO A 205 -23.05 -32.36 21.41
CA PRO A 205 -23.50 -32.57 22.77
C PRO A 205 -22.39 -33.23 23.61
N THR A 206 -22.05 -32.53 24.70
CA THR A 206 -21.88 -33.04 26.07
C THR A 206 -21.23 -34.40 26.32
N LYS A 207 -20.10 -34.31 27.03
CA LYS A 207 -19.52 -35.30 27.94
C LYS A 207 -20.54 -35.75 28.99
N GLU A 208 -20.81 -37.05 29.09
CA GLU A 208 -21.11 -37.80 30.32
C GLU A 208 -20.70 -39.29 30.15
N MET A 209 -20.19 -39.86 31.25
CA MET A 209 -19.55 -41.18 31.45
C MET A 209 -18.17 -41.38 30.81
#